data_AF-A0A8C7J5N1-F1
#
_entry.id   AF-A0A8C7J5N1-F1
#
_cell.length_a   1.000
_cell.length_b   1.000
_cell.length_c   1.000
_cell.angle_alpha   90.00
_cell.angle_beta   90.00
_cell.angle_gamma   90.00
#
_symmetry.space_group_name_H-M   'P 1'
#
loop_
_entity.id
_entity.type
_entity.pdbx_description
1 polymer ?
#
loop_
_entity_poly.entity_id
_entity_poly.type
_entity_poly.pdbx_seq_one_letter_code
_entity_poly.pdbx_strand_id
1 'polypeptide(L)'
;MLMHVSVCVSSLCGYVCVCVCVCVCVCVCVCVCVCVCVCVCVCVCVCVCVCPGTGAENAEERLVNYLLSPERYNKLIRPAVNKSQQVTISIQVSLSQLISVNEREQIMTTNLWLFQEWNDYRLRWDPEKYEGIKKLRIPSQHIWLPDIVLYNNADGVYEVSFYCNAVVSNTGDIFWLPPAIYKSACAIEVQHFPFDQQNCTLKFRSWTYDHTEVDLILTSDFASRDDFTPSGEWDIVSLPARKNEDPDDITYLDITYDFVIKRKPLFYTINLIIPCVLITSLAILVFYLPSDCGEKMTLCISVLLALTVFLLLISKIVPPTSLAVPLIGKYLMFTMVLVTFSIVTSVCVLNVHHRSPSTHHMPDWVKRLFLLRLPAFLLMRRPGNNNVQEKVRRKHATAGNTPPPGTLEIPEEGEKALFRHQAGRNPDGL
;
A
#
# COMPACT_ATOMS: atom_id res chain seq x y z
N MET A 1 11.15 -70.17 -12.63
CA MET A 1 12.40 -69.99 -11.85
C MET A 1 12.04 -69.11 -10.66
N LEU A 2 12.02 -69.67 -9.45
CA LEU A 2 11.75 -68.92 -8.21
C LEU A 2 13.09 -68.62 -7.55
N MET A 3 13.45 -67.33 -7.47
CA MET A 3 14.73 -66.89 -6.95
C MET A 3 14.56 -66.37 -5.51
N HIS A 4 14.72 -67.27 -4.54
CA HIS A 4 14.63 -66.93 -3.11
C HIS A 4 15.97 -66.39 -2.63
N VAL A 5 16.09 -65.06 -2.52
CA VAL A 5 17.23 -64.40 -1.86
C VAL A 5 16.94 -64.34 -0.36
N SER A 6 17.87 -64.84 0.46
CA SER A 6 17.78 -64.76 1.92
C SER A 6 19.05 -64.10 2.46
N VAL A 7 18.90 -62.96 3.12
CA VAL A 7 20.03 -62.15 3.62
C VAL A 7 20.14 -62.32 5.13
N CYS A 8 21.11 -63.12 5.57
CA CYS A 8 21.46 -63.25 6.99
C CYS A 8 22.58 -62.24 7.32
N VAL A 9 22.34 -61.33 8.27
CA VAL A 9 23.34 -60.37 8.76
C VAL A 9 23.77 -60.77 10.17
N SER A 10 24.97 -61.34 10.30
CA SER A 10 25.58 -61.72 11.58
C SER A 10 26.63 -60.70 12.01
N SER A 11 26.24 -59.78 12.91
CA SER A 11 27.07 -58.63 13.31
C SER A 11 28.15 -58.97 14.36
N LEU A 12 29.19 -59.71 13.96
CA LEU A 12 30.50 -59.68 14.63
C LEU A 12 31.61 -59.47 13.60
N CYS A 13 32.29 -58.32 13.71
CA CYS A 13 33.50 -57.92 12.99
C CYS A 13 33.42 -57.84 11.43
N GLY A 14 33.18 -56.62 10.92
CA GLY A 14 33.76 -56.13 9.65
C GLY A 14 33.28 -56.69 8.30
N TYR A 15 32.59 -57.84 8.26
CA TYR A 15 32.24 -58.51 7.00
C TYR A 15 30.74 -58.71 6.83
N VAL A 16 30.19 -58.20 5.71
CA VAL A 16 28.82 -58.49 5.27
C VAL A 16 28.88 -59.57 4.18
N CYS A 17 28.65 -60.82 4.57
CA CYS A 17 28.57 -61.95 3.66
C CYS A 17 27.15 -62.08 3.08
N VAL A 18 26.96 -61.77 1.81
CA VAL A 18 25.66 -61.93 1.13
C VAL A 18 25.60 -63.29 0.44
N CYS A 19 24.73 -64.18 0.95
CA CYS A 19 24.53 -65.52 0.41
C CYS A 19 23.44 -65.53 -0.66
N VAL A 20 23.80 -65.64 -1.95
CA VAL A 20 22.82 -65.72 -3.05
C VAL A 20 22.59 -67.17 -3.46
N CYS A 21 21.40 -67.70 -3.15
CA CYS A 21 20.99 -69.06 -3.50
C CYS A 21 20.28 -69.08 -4.88
N VAL A 22 20.95 -69.59 -5.92
CA VAL A 22 20.37 -69.66 -7.28
C VAL A 22 19.80 -71.06 -7.57
N CYS A 23 18.48 -71.20 -7.49
CA CYS A 23 17.78 -72.46 -7.78
C CYS A 23 17.48 -72.61 -9.28
N VAL A 24 18.28 -73.41 -9.99
CA VAL A 24 18.05 -73.72 -11.42
C VAL A 24 17.24 -75.01 -11.56
N CYS A 25 15.99 -74.90 -11.99
CA CYS A 25 15.12 -76.03 -12.31
C CYS A 25 15.34 -76.48 -13.76
N VAL A 26 15.81 -77.72 -14.00
CA VAL A 26 15.87 -78.29 -15.36
C VAL A 26 14.73 -79.30 -15.52
N CYS A 27 13.81 -79.01 -16.45
CA CYS A 27 12.64 -79.85 -16.73
C CYS A 27 12.91 -80.75 -17.94
N VAL A 28 13.06 -82.05 -17.75
CA VAL A 28 13.06 -83.03 -18.86
C VAL A 28 11.64 -83.59 -18.99
N CYS A 29 10.96 -83.28 -20.09
CA CYS A 29 9.55 -83.61 -20.29
C CYS A 29 9.37 -84.83 -21.21
N VAL A 30 9.06 -85.98 -20.61
CA VAL A 30 8.49 -87.15 -21.29
C VAL A 30 7.22 -87.57 -20.52
N CYS A 31 6.31 -88.28 -21.21
CA CYS A 31 4.91 -88.45 -20.86
C CYS A 31 4.65 -89.04 -19.45
N VAL A 32 3.79 -88.35 -18.69
CA VAL A 32 3.02 -88.83 -17.50
C VAL A 32 3.83 -89.10 -16.21
N CYS A 33 3.54 -88.26 -15.21
CA CYS A 33 3.78 -88.34 -13.75
C CYS A 33 5.23 -88.40 -13.19
N VAL A 34 5.36 -87.87 -11.96
CA VAL A 34 6.57 -87.77 -11.10
C VAL A 34 7.73 -86.92 -11.66
N CYS A 35 7.69 -85.62 -11.41
CA CYS A 35 8.83 -84.72 -11.58
C CYS A 35 9.74 -84.71 -10.34
N VAL A 36 10.87 -85.42 -10.39
CA VAL A 36 11.89 -85.41 -9.32
C VAL A 36 12.76 -84.15 -9.46
N CYS A 37 12.66 -83.23 -8.51
CA CYS A 37 13.42 -81.99 -8.49
C CYS A 37 14.74 -82.14 -7.70
N VAL A 38 15.85 -82.37 -8.39
CA VAL A 38 17.19 -82.34 -7.78
C VAL A 38 17.68 -80.90 -7.69
N CYS A 39 17.77 -80.36 -6.48
CA CYS A 39 18.22 -79.00 -6.21
C CYS A 39 19.72 -78.95 -5.90
N VAL A 40 20.53 -78.44 -6.84
CA VAL A 40 21.96 -78.18 -6.61
C VAL A 40 22.13 -76.74 -6.11
N CYS A 41 22.49 -76.57 -4.85
CA CYS A 41 22.75 -75.28 -4.23
C CYS A 41 24.23 -74.89 -4.34
N VAL A 42 24.55 -73.98 -5.28
CA VAL A 42 25.88 -73.36 -5.36
C VAL A 42 25.87 -72.08 -4.53
N CYS A 43 26.56 -72.10 -3.40
CA CYS A 43 26.75 -70.93 -2.54
C CYS A 43 27.98 -70.12 -2.98
N VAL A 44 27.76 -68.94 -3.57
CA VAL A 44 28.83 -67.99 -3.91
C VAL A 44 28.98 -66.97 -2.78
N CYS A 45 30.06 -67.07 -2.01
CA CYS A 45 30.37 -66.17 -0.92
C CYS A 45 31.03 -64.89 -1.44
N VAL A 46 30.27 -63.80 -1.61
CA VAL A 46 30.86 -62.48 -1.96
C VAL A 46 31.18 -61.72 -0.66
N CYS A 47 32.46 -61.72 -0.29
CA CYS A 47 32.97 -61.01 0.88
C CYS A 47 33.12 -59.51 0.57
N VAL A 48 32.07 -58.71 0.79
CA VAL A 48 32.19 -57.25 0.68
C VAL A 48 32.91 -56.71 1.90
N CYS A 49 34.15 -56.27 1.70
CA CYS A 49 34.96 -55.62 2.72
C CYS A 49 34.44 -54.19 2.94
N VAL A 50 33.43 -54.03 3.79
CA VAL A 50 33.03 -52.71 4.30
C VAL A 50 34.06 -52.31 5.35
N CYS A 51 35.23 -51.85 4.88
CA CYS A 51 36.15 -51.11 5.73
C CYS A 51 35.35 -49.97 6.37
N PRO A 52 35.34 -49.82 7.71
CA PRO A 52 34.86 -48.59 8.31
C PRO A 52 35.83 -47.50 7.84
N GLY A 53 35.40 -46.74 6.83
CA GLY A 53 36.15 -45.58 6.40
C GLY A 53 36.35 -44.71 7.62
N THR A 54 37.60 -44.35 7.90
CA THR A 54 37.91 -43.34 8.92
C THR A 54 37.31 -42.04 8.44
N GLY A 55 36.06 -41.80 8.84
CA GLY A 55 35.36 -40.56 8.57
C GLY A 55 36.20 -39.44 9.17
N ALA A 56 36.78 -38.62 8.30
CA ALA A 56 37.26 -37.32 8.71
C ALA A 56 36.01 -36.50 9.05
N GLU A 57 35.57 -36.59 10.31
CA GLU A 57 34.56 -35.67 10.84
C GLU A 57 35.02 -34.25 10.51
N ASN A 58 34.15 -33.50 9.82
CA ASN A 58 34.51 -32.16 9.40
C ASN A 58 34.90 -31.34 10.63
N ALA A 59 35.99 -30.57 10.57
CA ALA A 59 36.41 -29.77 11.72
C ALA A 59 35.32 -28.79 12.19
N GLU A 60 34.48 -28.31 11.27
CA GLU A 60 33.28 -27.54 11.58
C GLU A 60 32.23 -28.36 12.36
N GLU A 61 31.99 -29.62 12.00
CA GLU A 61 31.05 -30.51 12.69
C GLU A 61 31.52 -30.86 14.11
N ARG A 62 32.81 -31.22 14.24
CA ARG A 62 33.48 -31.43 15.53
C ARG A 62 33.47 -30.17 16.41
N LEU A 63 33.56 -28.99 15.80
CA LEU A 63 33.46 -27.70 16.49
C LEU A 63 32.03 -27.38 16.93
N VAL A 64 31.03 -27.56 16.05
CA VAL A 64 29.60 -27.34 16.35
C VAL A 64 29.16 -28.25 17.50
N ASN A 65 29.50 -29.54 17.44
CA ASN A 65 29.15 -30.52 18.48
C ASN A 65 29.80 -30.20 19.83
N TYR A 66 31.02 -29.63 19.83
CA TYR A 66 31.69 -29.16 21.05
C TYR A 66 31.06 -27.87 21.61
N LEU A 67 30.75 -26.88 20.76
CA LEU A 67 30.21 -25.59 21.15
C LEU A 67 28.75 -25.67 21.64
N LEU A 68 27.91 -26.42 20.93
CA LEU A 68 26.47 -26.57 21.23
C LEU A 68 26.16 -27.82 22.08
N SER A 69 27.17 -28.40 22.74
CA SER A 69 27.00 -29.54 23.64
C SER A 69 25.98 -29.21 24.76
N PRO A 70 24.97 -30.06 25.04
CA PRO A 70 23.92 -29.74 26.02
C PRO A 70 24.41 -29.51 27.45
N GLU A 71 25.59 -30.04 27.80
CA GLU A 71 26.26 -29.83 29.09
C GLU A 71 26.86 -28.42 29.22
N ARG A 72 27.10 -27.73 28.10
CA ARG A 72 27.86 -26.48 28.02
C ARG A 72 27.04 -25.28 27.56
N TYR A 73 26.09 -25.49 26.64
CA TYR A 73 25.32 -24.39 26.04
C TYR A 73 23.82 -24.50 26.33
N ASN A 74 23.27 -23.47 26.97
CA ASN A 74 21.84 -23.31 27.16
C ASN A 74 21.38 -21.96 26.59
N LYS A 75 20.65 -22.03 25.47
CA LYS A 75 20.14 -20.86 24.74
C LYS A 75 19.10 -20.02 25.47
N LEU A 76 18.54 -20.51 26.59
CA LEU A 76 17.57 -19.76 27.40
C LEU A 76 18.24 -18.75 28.35
N ILE A 77 19.56 -18.78 28.48
CA ILE A 77 20.32 -17.94 29.43
C ILE A 77 21.12 -16.89 28.65
N ARG A 78 20.93 -15.59 28.98
CA ARG A 78 21.67 -14.48 28.37
C ARG A 78 23.19 -14.59 28.63
N PRO A 79 24.06 -14.17 27.70
CA PRO A 79 25.51 -14.39 27.74
C PRO A 79 26.27 -13.44 28.69
N ALA A 80 25.80 -13.28 29.92
CA ALA A 80 26.47 -12.47 30.96
C ALA A 80 27.35 -13.36 31.87
N VAL A 81 28.55 -12.88 32.22
CA VAL A 81 29.46 -13.59 33.15
C VAL A 81 29.01 -13.38 34.59
N ASN A 82 28.56 -12.16 34.90
CA ASN A 82 27.99 -11.77 36.20
C ASN A 82 26.52 -11.37 36.05
N LYS A 83 25.68 -11.60 37.06
CA LYS A 83 24.26 -11.21 37.02
C LYS A 83 24.05 -9.71 36.74
N SER A 84 24.90 -8.86 37.30
CA SER A 84 24.88 -7.40 37.15
C SER A 84 25.60 -6.88 35.90
N GLN A 85 26.03 -7.75 34.99
CA GLN A 85 26.61 -7.35 33.71
C GLN A 85 25.49 -7.21 32.68
N GLN A 86 25.35 -6.04 32.07
CA GLN A 86 24.50 -5.84 30.89
C GLN A 86 25.12 -6.51 29.66
N VAL A 87 24.28 -7.07 28.78
CA VAL A 87 24.71 -7.52 27.45
C VAL A 87 24.54 -6.35 26.48
N THR A 88 25.64 -5.79 25.99
CA THR A 88 25.65 -4.73 24.98
C THR A 88 25.39 -5.30 23.59
N ILE A 89 24.44 -4.73 22.87
CA ILE A 89 24.04 -5.16 21.53
C ILE A 89 24.10 -3.97 20.58
N SER A 90 24.94 -4.07 19.56
CA SER A 90 25.03 -3.08 18.49
C SER A 90 23.89 -3.31 17.49
N ILE A 91 23.09 -2.28 17.25
CA ILE A 91 21.97 -2.29 16.30
C ILE A 91 22.20 -1.28 15.19
N GLN A 92 21.99 -1.71 13.95
CA GLN A 92 21.91 -0.83 12.79
C GLN A 92 20.75 -1.27 11.88
N VAL A 93 20.01 -0.32 11.33
CA VAL A 93 19.00 -0.58 10.29
C VAL A 93 19.54 -0.16 8.93
N SER A 94 19.39 -1.02 7.92
CA SER A 94 19.48 -0.62 6.51
C SER A 94 18.13 -0.79 5.83
N LEU A 95 17.71 0.23 5.09
CA LEU A 95 16.46 0.26 4.34
C LEU A 95 16.67 -0.22 2.90
N SER A 96 16.08 -1.37 2.56
CA SER A 96 16.10 -1.87 1.18
C SER A 96 14.94 -1.32 0.34
N GLN A 97 13.73 -1.23 0.91
CA GLN A 97 12.58 -0.68 0.18
C GLN A 97 11.51 -0.11 1.11
N LEU A 98 10.98 1.06 0.77
CA LEU A 98 9.69 1.54 1.27
C LEU A 98 8.59 0.97 0.36
N ILE A 99 7.90 -0.09 0.82
CA ILE A 99 6.94 -0.85 0.01
C ILE A 99 5.65 -0.05 -0.18
N SER A 100 5.08 0.45 0.91
CA SER A 100 3.84 1.23 0.89
C SER A 100 3.66 2.08 2.14
N VAL A 101 2.91 3.17 2.01
CA VAL A 101 2.37 3.95 3.12
C VAL A 101 0.86 4.00 2.88
N ASN A 102 0.08 3.24 3.64
CA ASN A 102 -1.37 3.27 3.55
C ASN A 102 -1.89 4.35 4.48
N GLU A 103 -2.23 5.53 3.94
CA GLU A 103 -2.66 6.66 4.77
C GLU A 103 -3.98 6.39 5.47
N ARG A 104 -4.88 5.65 4.82
CA ARG A 104 -6.21 5.37 5.34
C ARG A 104 -6.20 4.43 6.54
N GLU A 105 -5.32 3.43 6.52
CA GLU A 105 -5.11 2.49 7.64
C GLU A 105 -4.06 3.00 8.64
N GLN A 106 -3.31 4.05 8.28
CA GLN A 106 -2.21 4.61 9.08
C GLN A 106 -1.05 3.62 9.31
N ILE A 107 -0.72 2.84 8.26
CA ILE A 107 0.32 1.80 8.29
C ILE A 107 1.41 2.10 7.25
N MET A 108 2.67 2.19 7.71
CA MET A 108 3.86 2.20 6.84
C MET A 108 4.47 0.80 6.78
N THR A 109 4.68 0.27 5.57
CA THR A 109 5.29 -1.04 5.30
C THR A 109 6.69 -0.86 4.70
N THR A 110 7.71 -1.40 5.37
CA THR A 110 9.12 -1.30 4.97
C THR A 110 9.79 -2.68 4.91
N ASN A 111 10.71 -2.86 3.95
CA ASN A 111 11.63 -4.00 3.90
C ASN A 111 12.98 -3.57 4.46
N LEU A 112 13.36 -4.11 5.61
CA LEU A 112 14.55 -3.74 6.37
C LEU A 112 15.48 -4.93 6.58
N TRP A 113 16.77 -4.62 6.64
CA TRP A 113 17.79 -5.49 7.19
C TRP A 113 18.15 -4.96 8.58
N LEU A 114 17.84 -5.73 9.62
CA LEU A 114 18.12 -5.36 11.01
C LEU A 114 19.43 -6.02 11.45
N PHE A 115 20.53 -5.27 11.36
CA PHE A 115 21.86 -5.72 11.79
C PHE A 115 21.89 -5.75 13.31
N GLN A 116 22.30 -6.91 13.86
CA GLN A 116 22.45 -7.14 15.29
C GLN A 116 23.81 -7.80 15.55
N GLU A 117 24.62 -7.21 16.41
CA GLU A 117 25.92 -7.75 16.80
C GLU A 117 26.10 -7.73 18.31
N TRP A 118 26.48 -8.88 18.89
CA TRP A 118 26.73 -9.05 20.33
C TRP A 118 27.81 -10.12 20.56
N ASN A 119 28.41 -10.15 21.76
CA ASN A 119 29.42 -11.17 22.10
C ASN A 119 28.83 -12.23 23.05
N ASP A 120 29.00 -13.52 22.71
CA ASP A 120 28.76 -14.64 23.63
C ASP A 120 30.09 -15.32 24.01
N TYR A 121 30.50 -15.14 25.27
CA TYR A 121 31.75 -15.69 25.80
C TYR A 121 31.80 -17.23 25.78
N ARG A 122 30.64 -17.90 25.70
CA ARG A 122 30.52 -19.37 25.66
C ARG A 122 30.86 -19.94 24.29
N LEU A 123 30.63 -19.17 23.23
CA LEU A 123 30.84 -19.55 21.83
C LEU A 123 32.23 -19.13 21.29
N ARG A 124 33.21 -19.03 22.19
CA ARG A 124 34.62 -18.78 21.86
C ARG A 124 35.38 -20.08 21.62
N TRP A 125 36.24 -20.11 20.62
CA TRP A 125 37.14 -21.23 20.34
C TRP A 125 38.52 -20.78 19.84
N ASP A 126 39.45 -21.72 19.85
CA ASP A 126 40.81 -21.57 19.37
C ASP A 126 40.91 -22.13 17.93
N PRO A 127 41.15 -21.28 16.91
CA PRO A 127 41.26 -21.73 15.52
C PRO A 127 42.35 -22.78 15.28
N GLU A 128 43.44 -22.79 16.06
CA GLU A 128 44.56 -23.72 15.85
C GLU A 128 44.18 -25.17 16.14
N LYS A 129 43.16 -25.40 16.99
CA LYS A 129 42.62 -26.73 17.31
C LYS A 129 41.58 -27.24 16.29
N TYR A 130 41.10 -26.37 15.41
CA TYR A 130 40.03 -26.64 14.45
C TYR A 130 40.42 -26.08 13.07
N GLU A 131 41.57 -26.52 12.56
CA GLU A 131 42.00 -26.35 11.16
C GLU A 131 41.98 -24.89 10.63
N GLY A 132 42.12 -23.92 11.54
CA GLY A 132 42.13 -22.48 11.21
C GLY A 132 40.75 -21.85 11.04
N ILE A 133 39.65 -22.52 11.42
CA ILE A 133 38.29 -21.99 11.33
C ILE A 133 38.15 -20.72 12.20
N LYS A 134 37.90 -19.57 11.55
CA LYS A 134 37.71 -18.26 12.21
C LYS A 134 36.27 -17.79 12.28
N LYS A 135 35.40 -18.27 11.39
CA LYS A 135 33.97 -17.96 11.35
C LYS A 135 33.18 -19.23 11.09
N LEU A 136 32.04 -19.36 11.77
CA LEU A 136 31.16 -20.52 11.75
C LEU A 136 29.71 -20.04 11.52
N ARG A 137 28.89 -20.80 10.80
CA ARG A 137 27.48 -20.47 10.55
C ARG A 137 26.60 -21.42 11.35
N ILE A 138 25.82 -20.89 12.28
CA ILE A 138 24.94 -21.67 13.16
C ILE A 138 23.49 -21.21 12.93
N PRO A 139 22.50 -22.11 12.81
CA PRO A 139 21.10 -21.70 12.77
C PRO A 139 20.73 -20.94 14.04
N SER A 140 20.19 -19.74 13.88
CA SER A 140 19.90 -18.79 14.97
C SER A 140 19.06 -19.41 16.09
N GLN A 141 18.14 -20.32 15.76
CA GLN A 141 17.29 -21.04 16.70
C GLN A 141 18.03 -21.94 17.72
N HIS A 142 19.31 -22.24 17.53
CA HIS A 142 20.12 -23.04 18.48
C HIS A 142 20.95 -22.20 19.46
N ILE A 143 21.18 -20.91 19.18
CA ILE A 143 21.90 -19.99 20.05
C ILE A 143 20.94 -19.12 20.87
N TRP A 144 21.44 -18.43 21.89
CA TRP A 144 20.72 -17.31 22.49
C TRP A 144 20.64 -16.16 21.48
N LEU A 145 19.46 -15.56 21.35
CA LEU A 145 19.19 -14.39 20.52
C LEU A 145 18.54 -13.31 21.40
N PRO A 146 18.79 -12.03 21.17
CA PRO A 146 17.99 -10.96 21.73
C PRO A 146 16.61 -10.88 21.04
N ASP A 147 15.60 -10.51 21.80
CA ASP A 147 14.19 -10.45 21.37
C ASP A 147 13.77 -9.03 20.97
N ILE A 148 14.59 -8.41 20.11
CA ILE A 148 14.37 -7.05 19.61
C ILE A 148 13.18 -7.04 18.65
N VAL A 149 12.09 -6.41 19.07
CA VAL A 149 10.82 -6.32 18.32
C VAL A 149 10.43 -4.87 18.03
N LEU A 150 9.61 -4.69 16.99
CA LEU A 150 8.96 -3.41 16.71
C LEU A 150 7.77 -3.21 17.65
N TYR A 151 7.84 -2.24 18.56
CA TYR A 151 6.77 -1.99 19.52
C TYR A 151 5.53 -1.32 18.91
N ASN A 152 5.70 -0.39 17.96
CA ASN A 152 4.58 0.26 17.25
C ASN A 152 4.12 -0.53 16.01
N ASN A 153 4.03 -1.86 16.13
CA ASN A 153 3.57 -2.79 15.10
C ASN A 153 2.06 -2.65 14.86
N ALA A 154 1.63 -2.75 13.60
CA ALA A 154 0.22 -2.72 13.21
C ALA A 154 -0.36 -4.12 12.88
N ASP A 155 0.48 -5.14 12.65
CA ASP A 155 0.05 -6.46 12.14
C ASP A 155 -0.15 -7.51 13.24
N GLY A 156 0.29 -7.22 14.47
CA GLY A 156 0.33 -8.18 15.59
C GLY A 156 1.37 -9.30 15.47
N VAL A 157 2.04 -9.44 14.32
CA VAL A 157 3.15 -10.37 14.10
C VAL A 157 4.46 -9.67 14.45
N TYR A 158 5.03 -9.98 15.61
CA TYR A 158 6.27 -9.36 16.11
C TYR A 158 7.55 -10.14 15.76
N GLU A 159 7.42 -11.43 15.40
CA GLU A 159 8.55 -12.26 14.97
C GLU A 159 9.06 -11.89 13.58
N VAL A 160 10.35 -12.14 13.33
CA VAL A 160 10.99 -11.83 12.05
C VAL A 160 10.63 -12.87 10.98
N SER A 161 10.37 -12.39 9.77
CA SER A 161 9.85 -13.20 8.65
C SER A 161 10.75 -14.39 8.23
N PHE A 162 12.05 -14.34 8.53
CA PHE A 162 12.98 -15.42 8.23
C PHE A 162 14.13 -15.51 9.26
N TYR A 163 14.16 -16.59 10.03
CA TYR A 163 15.25 -16.93 10.95
C TYR A 163 16.48 -17.44 10.21
N CYS A 164 17.29 -16.52 9.66
CA CYS A 164 18.55 -16.86 8.99
C CYS A 164 19.60 -17.42 9.96
N ASN A 165 20.65 -18.06 9.42
CA ASN A 165 21.81 -18.48 10.22
C ASN A 165 22.59 -17.26 10.72
N ALA A 166 23.03 -17.28 11.97
CA ALA A 166 23.96 -16.32 12.50
C ALA A 166 25.41 -16.69 12.11
N VAL A 167 26.27 -15.67 11.97
CA VAL A 167 27.70 -15.83 11.72
C VAL A 167 28.45 -15.57 13.02
N VAL A 168 29.00 -16.62 13.61
CA VAL A 168 29.80 -16.55 14.84
C VAL A 168 31.28 -16.46 14.47
N SER A 169 32.02 -15.55 15.10
CA SER A 169 33.47 -15.42 14.99
C SER A 169 34.16 -16.08 16.18
N ASN A 170 35.41 -16.55 16.02
CA ASN A 170 36.13 -17.29 17.07
C ASN A 170 36.35 -16.51 18.39
N THR A 171 36.27 -15.18 18.33
CA THR A 171 36.23 -14.22 19.44
C THR A 171 34.93 -14.22 20.25
N GLY A 172 33.92 -14.97 19.81
CA GLY A 172 32.57 -15.00 20.40
C GLY A 172 31.65 -13.91 19.87
N ASP A 173 32.10 -13.07 18.94
CA ASP A 173 31.26 -12.06 18.30
C ASP A 173 30.27 -12.72 17.33
N ILE A 174 28.98 -12.50 17.54
CA ILE A 174 27.88 -13.06 16.79
C ILE A 174 27.25 -11.95 15.97
N PHE A 175 27.24 -12.14 14.66
CA PHE A 175 26.57 -11.27 13.70
C PHE A 175 25.29 -11.95 13.20
N TRP A 176 24.14 -11.31 13.39
CA TRP A 176 22.85 -11.77 12.88
C TRP A 176 22.18 -10.68 12.05
N LEU A 177 21.64 -11.09 10.90
CA LEU A 177 21.07 -10.18 9.90
C LEU A 177 19.85 -10.83 9.23
N PRO A 178 18.70 -10.90 9.92
CA PRO A 178 17.48 -11.44 9.35
C PRO A 178 16.78 -10.38 8.48
N PRO A 179 16.31 -10.74 7.26
CA PRO A 179 15.49 -9.86 6.45
C PRO A 179 14.05 -9.81 6.98
N ALA A 180 13.47 -8.62 7.06
CA ALA A 180 12.20 -8.40 7.73
C ALA A 180 11.30 -7.39 6.99
N ILE A 181 10.02 -7.73 6.84
CA ILE A 181 8.99 -6.78 6.40
C ILE A 181 8.26 -6.27 7.64
N TYR A 182 8.50 -5.01 8.00
CA TYR A 182 7.89 -4.36 9.15
C TYR A 182 6.70 -3.48 8.74
N LYS A 183 5.54 -3.72 9.37
CA LYS A 183 4.35 -2.87 9.29
C LYS A 183 4.21 -2.06 10.58
N SER A 184 4.47 -0.77 10.49
CA SER A 184 4.42 0.16 11.61
C SER A 184 3.17 1.03 11.58
N ALA A 185 2.55 1.24 12.74
CA ALA A 185 1.54 2.27 12.92
C ALA A 185 2.21 3.65 12.87
N CYS A 186 1.71 4.53 11.99
CA CYS A 186 2.21 5.89 11.77
C CYS A 186 1.05 6.86 11.59
N ALA A 187 0.96 7.88 12.45
CA ALA A 187 -0.03 8.95 12.31
C ALA A 187 0.32 9.84 11.10
N ILE A 188 -0.65 10.05 10.21
CA ILE A 188 -0.45 10.77 8.94
C ILE A 188 -1.02 12.19 9.02
N GLU A 189 -0.19 13.19 8.74
CA GLU A 189 -0.57 14.61 8.71
C GLU A 189 -1.11 15.01 7.33
N VAL A 190 -2.43 15.08 7.22
CA VAL A 190 -3.13 15.27 5.93
C VAL A 190 -3.35 16.74 5.53
N GLN A 191 -2.88 17.70 6.33
CA GLN A 191 -3.24 19.12 6.19
C GLN A 191 -2.94 19.69 4.78
N HIS A 192 -1.76 19.37 4.26
CA HIS A 192 -1.18 19.93 3.03
C HIS A 192 -1.22 18.95 1.83
N PHE A 193 -1.97 17.84 1.94
CA PHE A 193 -2.11 16.84 0.88
C PHE A 193 -2.47 17.47 -0.49
N PRO A 194 -1.81 17.10 -1.60
CA PRO A 194 -0.79 16.06 -1.78
C PRO A 194 0.66 16.58 -1.72
N PHE A 195 0.90 17.77 -1.16
CA PHE A 195 2.22 18.40 -1.03
C PHE A 195 2.81 18.16 0.37
N ASP A 196 2.47 17.01 0.96
CA ASP A 196 2.77 16.62 2.33
C ASP A 196 4.18 16.05 2.54
N GLN A 197 4.67 16.25 3.76
CA GLN A 197 5.78 15.50 4.35
C GLN A 197 5.20 14.73 5.54
N GLN A 198 5.67 13.51 5.76
CA GLN A 198 5.26 12.65 6.87
C GLN A 198 6.50 12.29 7.69
N ASN A 199 6.34 12.11 9.00
CA ASN A 199 7.39 11.60 9.89
C ASN A 199 6.88 10.33 10.58
N CYS A 200 7.23 9.17 10.04
CA CYS A 200 6.86 7.87 10.62
C CYS A 200 7.99 7.34 11.51
N THR A 201 7.67 6.76 12.66
CA THR A 201 8.68 6.23 13.59
C THR A 201 8.70 4.70 13.58
N LEU A 202 9.88 4.08 13.69
CA LEU A 202 10.04 2.66 14.03
C LEU A 202 10.70 2.55 15.40
N LYS A 203 10.01 1.98 16.39
CA LYS A 203 10.50 1.79 17.76
C LYS A 203 10.95 0.35 18.00
N PHE A 204 12.25 0.12 18.12
CA PHE A 204 12.85 -1.18 18.44
C PHE A 204 13.25 -1.25 19.91
N ARG A 205 12.80 -2.29 20.61
CA ARG A 205 13.14 -2.60 22.03
C ARG A 205 13.06 -4.13 22.25
N SER A 206 13.80 -4.65 23.22
CA SER A 206 13.69 -6.03 23.72
C SER A 206 12.36 -6.26 24.45
N TRP A 207 11.65 -7.34 24.12
CA TRP A 207 10.32 -7.62 24.69
C TRP A 207 10.35 -8.13 26.14
N THR A 208 11.39 -8.88 26.52
CA THR A 208 11.54 -9.52 27.84
C THR A 208 12.69 -8.99 28.69
N TYR A 209 13.69 -8.36 28.07
CA TYR A 209 14.83 -7.77 28.78
C TYR A 209 14.67 -6.25 28.96
N ASP A 210 14.95 -5.77 30.16
CA ASP A 210 15.04 -4.35 30.49
C ASP A 210 16.45 -3.79 30.30
N HIS A 211 16.58 -2.46 30.31
CA HIS A 211 17.85 -1.73 30.24
C HIS A 211 18.90 -2.20 31.27
N THR A 212 18.46 -2.73 32.42
CA THR A 212 19.36 -3.27 33.47
C THR A 212 20.03 -4.59 33.11
N GLU A 213 19.53 -5.31 32.10
CA GLU A 213 20.06 -6.61 31.65
C GLU A 213 20.67 -6.57 30.23
N VAL A 214 20.14 -5.69 29.37
CA VAL A 214 20.55 -5.51 27.96
C VAL A 214 20.67 -4.02 27.66
N ASP A 215 21.78 -3.62 27.04
CA ASP A 215 21.96 -2.26 26.51
C ASP A 215 22.01 -2.30 24.98
N LEU A 216 21.35 -1.33 24.34
CA LEU A 216 21.20 -1.23 22.89
C LEU A 216 21.96 -0.02 22.38
N ILE A 217 23.01 -0.27 21.60
CA ILE A 217 23.95 0.74 21.10
C ILE A 217 23.69 0.95 19.62
N LEU A 218 23.61 2.21 19.18
CA LEU A 218 23.53 2.56 17.76
C LEU A 218 24.92 2.47 17.11
N THR A 219 25.03 1.69 16.03
CA THR A 219 26.26 1.66 15.21
C THR A 219 26.43 2.94 14.39
N SER A 220 25.34 3.64 14.07
CA SER A 220 25.34 4.93 13.36
C SER A 220 24.10 5.77 13.69
N ASP A 221 24.26 7.09 13.73
CA ASP A 221 23.19 8.08 13.98
C ASP A 221 22.13 8.17 12.85
N PHE A 222 22.33 7.44 11.75
CA PHE A 222 21.42 7.35 10.62
C PHE A 222 21.28 5.89 10.17
N ALA A 223 20.12 5.53 9.63
CA ALA A 223 19.94 4.26 8.94
C ALA A 223 20.70 4.24 7.60
N SER A 224 21.30 3.10 7.27
CA SER A 224 21.92 2.87 5.95
C SER A 224 20.86 2.87 4.84
N ARG A 225 21.28 3.29 3.64
CA ARG A 225 20.51 3.26 2.40
C ARG A 225 21.30 2.62 1.25
N ASP A 226 22.30 1.82 1.55
CA ASP A 226 23.27 1.35 0.54
C ASP A 226 22.63 0.42 -0.49
N ASP A 227 21.72 -0.45 -0.04
CA ASP A 227 20.88 -1.33 -0.89
C ASP A 227 19.46 -0.75 -1.14
N PHE A 228 19.29 0.58 -1.10
CA PHE A 228 17.98 1.21 -1.21
C PHE A 228 17.43 1.28 -2.64
N THR A 229 16.23 0.73 -2.83
CA THR A 229 15.45 0.85 -4.07
C THR A 229 14.46 2.02 -3.98
N PRO A 230 14.55 3.04 -4.86
CA PRO A 230 13.73 4.25 -4.74
C PRO A 230 12.26 4.01 -5.10
N SER A 231 11.35 4.55 -4.28
CA SER A 231 9.90 4.43 -4.50
C SER A 231 9.39 5.40 -5.58
N GLY A 232 8.39 4.95 -6.35
CA GLY A 232 7.73 5.76 -7.39
C GLY A 232 6.83 6.88 -6.83
N GLU A 233 6.36 6.77 -5.59
CA GLU A 233 5.47 7.76 -4.96
C GLU A 233 6.16 8.61 -3.87
N TRP A 234 7.11 8.03 -3.13
CA TRP A 234 7.72 8.69 -1.97
C TRP A 234 9.23 8.91 -2.18
N ASP A 235 9.72 10.08 -1.78
CA ASP A 235 11.14 10.37 -1.60
C ASP A 235 11.50 10.38 -0.11
N ILE A 236 12.67 9.87 0.22
CA ILE A 236 13.15 9.76 1.61
C ILE A 236 14.14 10.89 1.89
N VAL A 237 13.72 11.84 2.73
CA VAL A 237 14.51 13.03 3.08
C VAL A 237 15.62 12.61 4.06
N SER A 238 15.27 12.28 5.30
CA SER A 238 16.22 11.91 6.36
C SER A 238 15.76 10.65 7.10
N LEU A 239 16.72 9.81 7.50
CA LEU A 239 16.49 8.62 8.33
C LEU A 239 17.35 8.68 9.62
N PRO A 240 17.16 9.66 10.52
CA PRO A 240 17.94 9.74 11.74
C PRO A 240 17.51 8.64 12.74
N ALA A 241 18.47 8.17 13.51
CA ALA A 241 18.29 7.24 14.61
C ALA A 241 18.48 7.96 15.95
N ARG A 242 17.79 7.51 17.00
CA ARG A 242 18.07 7.92 18.39
C ARG A 242 17.85 6.77 19.36
N LYS A 243 18.72 6.71 20.36
CA LYS A 243 18.47 5.97 21.61
C LYS A 243 17.65 6.90 22.51
N ASN A 244 16.51 6.44 23.03
CA ASN A 244 15.79 7.14 24.09
C ASN A 244 15.90 6.30 25.37
N GLU A 245 16.27 6.97 26.46
CA GLU A 245 16.30 6.47 27.83
C GLU A 245 15.35 7.39 28.63
N ASP A 246 14.49 6.84 29.47
CA ASP A 246 13.56 7.65 30.27
C ASP A 246 14.20 8.00 31.63
N PRO A 247 14.36 9.29 31.99
CA PRO A 247 14.91 9.67 33.29
C PRO A 247 14.06 9.22 34.48
N ASP A 248 12.74 9.05 34.29
CA ASP A 248 11.80 8.64 35.35
C ASP A 248 11.63 7.10 35.43
N ASP A 249 11.94 6.36 34.35
CA ASP A 249 11.95 4.89 34.30
C ASP A 249 13.31 4.32 33.83
N ILE A 250 14.15 3.96 34.81
CA ILE A 250 15.47 3.34 34.60
C ILE A 250 15.45 1.99 33.84
N THR A 251 14.28 1.37 33.68
CA THR A 251 14.12 0.13 32.86
C THR A 251 13.88 0.44 31.39
N TYR A 252 13.47 1.68 31.07
CA TYR A 252 13.08 2.08 29.73
C TYR A 252 14.29 2.33 28.83
N LEU A 253 14.31 1.59 27.73
CA LEU A 253 15.22 1.80 26.61
C LEU A 253 14.50 1.47 25.31
N ASP A 254 14.46 2.40 24.35
CA ASP A 254 14.12 2.08 22.97
C ASP A 254 15.04 2.79 21.97
N ILE A 255 15.26 2.16 20.82
CA ILE A 255 15.88 2.79 19.66
C ILE A 255 14.77 3.17 18.69
N THR A 256 14.59 4.48 18.47
CA THR A 256 13.66 4.99 17.45
C THR A 256 14.41 5.41 16.19
N TYR A 257 13.97 4.92 15.03
CA TYR A 257 14.35 5.47 13.73
C TYR A 257 13.18 6.31 13.17
N ASP A 258 13.44 7.54 12.76
CA ASP A 258 12.46 8.39 12.08
C ASP A 258 12.56 8.24 10.57
N PHE A 259 11.41 8.25 9.89
CA PHE A 259 11.25 8.16 8.45
C PHE A 259 10.60 9.45 7.97
N VAL A 260 11.44 10.46 7.74
CA VAL A 260 11.01 11.75 7.16
C VAL A 260 10.90 11.57 5.66
N ILE A 261 9.67 11.41 5.17
CA ILE A 261 9.34 11.10 3.79
C ILE A 261 8.47 12.20 3.16
N LYS A 262 8.60 12.38 1.85
CA LYS A 262 7.91 13.43 1.09
C LYS A 262 7.23 12.82 -0.14
N ARG A 263 5.97 13.21 -0.38
CA ARG A 263 5.19 12.69 -1.52
C ARG A 263 5.63 13.32 -2.85
N LYS A 264 5.55 12.55 -3.94
CA LYS A 264 5.62 13.01 -5.33
C LYS A 264 4.21 13.44 -5.79
N PRO A 265 3.88 14.74 -5.84
CA PRO A 265 2.50 15.22 -5.95
C PRO A 265 1.89 15.09 -7.36
N LEU A 266 2.67 14.68 -8.37
CA LEU A 266 2.31 14.80 -9.79
C LEU A 266 1.03 14.03 -10.14
N PHE A 267 0.89 12.80 -9.66
CA PHE A 267 -0.29 11.95 -9.91
C PHE A 267 -1.58 12.61 -9.42
N TYR A 268 -1.60 13.05 -8.16
CA TYR A 268 -2.75 13.74 -7.56
C TYR A 268 -2.98 15.14 -8.16
N THR A 269 -1.92 15.84 -8.57
CA THR A 269 -2.04 17.15 -9.23
C THR A 269 -2.80 17.03 -10.55
N ILE A 270 -2.44 16.05 -11.39
CA ILE A 270 -3.09 15.82 -12.68
C ILE A 270 -4.49 15.24 -12.52
N ASN A 271 -4.67 14.21 -11.69
CA ASN A 271 -5.91 13.43 -11.64
C ASN A 271 -6.98 14.01 -10.70
N LEU A 272 -6.63 14.92 -9.79
CA LEU A 272 -7.53 15.43 -8.74
C LEU A 272 -7.57 16.97 -8.70
N ILE A 273 -6.41 17.65 -8.70
CA ILE A 273 -6.39 19.12 -8.59
C ILE A 273 -6.86 19.79 -9.89
N ILE A 274 -6.32 19.42 -11.05
CA ILE A 274 -6.69 20.05 -12.34
C ILE A 274 -8.20 19.90 -12.67
N PRO A 275 -8.82 18.70 -12.57
CA PRO A 275 -10.26 18.55 -12.80
C PRO A 275 -11.11 19.37 -11.81
N CYS A 276 -10.71 19.42 -10.54
CA CYS A 276 -11.40 20.21 -9.52
C CYS A 276 -11.42 21.71 -9.89
N VAL A 277 -10.26 22.28 -10.24
CA VAL A 277 -10.17 23.70 -10.65
C VAL A 277 -11.03 23.97 -11.90
N LEU A 278 -10.99 23.10 -12.91
CA LEU A 278 -11.82 23.23 -14.11
C LEU A 278 -13.32 23.24 -13.77
N ILE A 279 -13.79 22.32 -12.92
CA ILE A 279 -15.19 22.27 -12.48
C ILE A 279 -15.58 23.54 -11.70
N THR A 280 -14.69 24.07 -10.86
CA THR A 280 -14.95 25.33 -10.15
C THR A 280 -15.07 26.54 -11.10
N SER A 281 -14.39 26.54 -12.25
CA SER A 281 -14.56 27.58 -13.27
C SER A 281 -15.92 27.48 -13.99
N LEU A 282 -16.40 26.26 -14.26
CA LEU A 282 -17.72 26.02 -14.87
C LEU A 282 -18.86 26.50 -13.97
N ALA A 283 -18.72 26.39 -12.64
CA ALA A 283 -19.69 26.91 -11.68
C ALA A 283 -19.96 28.42 -11.81
N ILE A 284 -18.93 29.20 -12.17
CA ILE A 284 -19.03 30.65 -12.36
C ILE A 284 -19.65 30.96 -13.73
N LEU A 285 -19.31 30.18 -14.76
CA LEU A 285 -19.80 30.33 -16.13
C LEU A 285 -21.34 30.20 -16.24
N VAL A 286 -21.99 29.47 -15.32
CA VAL A 286 -23.45 29.36 -15.20
C VAL A 286 -24.15 30.72 -15.23
N PHE A 287 -23.56 31.76 -14.62
CA PHE A 287 -24.18 33.09 -14.58
C PHE A 287 -24.18 33.81 -15.93
N TYR A 288 -23.25 33.47 -16.83
CA TYR A 288 -23.16 34.02 -18.18
C TYR A 288 -24.12 33.35 -19.17
N LEU A 289 -24.57 32.11 -18.89
CA LEU A 289 -25.51 31.40 -19.75
C LEU A 289 -26.91 32.05 -19.70
N PRO A 290 -27.51 32.41 -20.86
CA PRO A 290 -28.84 33.02 -20.93
C PRO A 290 -29.93 32.04 -20.49
N SER A 291 -30.98 32.57 -19.87
CA SER A 291 -32.12 31.80 -19.35
C SER A 291 -32.97 31.13 -20.44
N ASP A 292 -32.96 31.65 -21.67
CA ASP A 292 -33.72 31.11 -22.80
C ASP A 292 -33.30 29.68 -23.20
N CYS A 293 -32.06 29.27 -22.91
CA CYS A 293 -31.51 27.98 -23.35
C CYS A 293 -31.94 26.77 -22.51
N GLY A 294 -32.62 26.95 -21.36
CA GLY A 294 -33.06 25.87 -20.48
C GLY A 294 -31.96 25.15 -19.68
N GLU A 295 -30.85 24.79 -20.33
CA GLU A 295 -29.75 23.95 -19.79
C GLU A 295 -28.99 24.53 -18.58
N LYS A 296 -29.31 25.76 -18.15
CA LYS A 296 -28.72 26.40 -16.99
C LYS A 296 -28.84 25.56 -15.72
N MET A 297 -29.98 24.88 -15.53
CA MET A 297 -30.21 24.00 -14.38
C MET A 297 -29.46 22.68 -14.52
N THR A 298 -29.41 22.10 -15.73
CA THR A 298 -28.67 20.86 -16.03
C THR A 298 -27.19 21.01 -15.70
N LEU A 299 -26.56 22.12 -16.16
CA LEU A 299 -25.16 22.43 -15.88
C LEU A 299 -24.90 22.60 -14.38
N CYS A 300 -25.77 23.35 -13.69
CA CYS A 300 -25.71 23.58 -12.25
C CYS A 300 -25.71 22.27 -11.43
N ILE A 301 -26.65 21.37 -11.73
CA ILE A 301 -26.81 20.09 -11.03
C ILE A 301 -25.65 19.14 -11.36
N SER A 302 -25.19 19.12 -12.62
CA SER A 302 -24.05 18.32 -13.06
C SER A 302 -22.74 18.73 -12.35
N VAL A 303 -22.51 20.04 -12.21
CA VAL A 303 -21.36 20.58 -11.46
C VAL A 303 -21.44 20.21 -9.98
N LEU A 304 -22.61 20.33 -9.34
CA LEU A 304 -22.78 19.92 -7.94
C LEU A 304 -22.52 18.43 -7.73
N LEU A 305 -23.03 17.57 -8.61
CA LEU A 305 -22.83 16.11 -8.54
C LEU A 305 -21.37 15.72 -8.81
N ALA A 306 -20.68 16.40 -9.72
CA ALA A 306 -19.25 16.18 -9.92
C ALA A 306 -18.45 16.54 -8.66
N LEU A 307 -18.75 17.67 -8.01
CA LEU A 307 -18.08 18.09 -6.77
C LEU A 307 -18.31 17.10 -5.61
N THR A 308 -19.51 16.53 -5.45
CA THR A 308 -19.75 15.50 -4.43
C THR A 308 -19.02 14.19 -4.73
N VAL A 309 -18.91 13.80 -6.00
CA VAL A 309 -18.09 12.62 -6.40
C VAL A 309 -16.60 12.84 -6.09
N PHE A 310 -16.04 14.02 -6.36
CA PHE A 310 -14.64 14.34 -5.99
C PHE A 310 -14.42 14.39 -4.47
N LEU A 311 -15.40 14.89 -3.70
CA LEU A 311 -15.34 14.86 -2.24
C LEU A 311 -15.35 13.41 -1.70
N LEU A 312 -16.23 12.56 -2.24
CA LEU A 312 -16.32 11.13 -1.90
C LEU A 312 -15.11 10.31 -2.33
N LEU A 313 -14.36 10.76 -3.35
CA LEU A 313 -13.08 10.18 -3.74
C LEU A 313 -12.00 10.50 -2.68
N ILE A 314 -11.90 11.76 -2.26
CA ILE A 314 -10.94 12.18 -1.23
C ILE A 314 -11.19 11.47 0.10
N SER A 315 -12.45 11.34 0.53
CA SER A 315 -12.81 10.63 1.77
C SER A 315 -12.61 9.10 1.72
N LYS A 316 -12.14 8.55 0.60
CA LYS A 316 -11.69 7.15 0.47
C LYS A 316 -10.18 6.99 0.46
N ILE A 317 -9.44 8.06 0.21
CA ILE A 317 -7.96 8.12 0.17
C ILE A 317 -7.42 8.59 1.52
N VAL A 318 -7.98 9.68 2.04
CA VAL A 318 -7.56 10.31 3.30
C VAL A 318 -8.11 9.50 4.49
N PRO A 319 -7.33 9.28 5.57
CA PRO A 319 -7.81 8.64 6.80
C PRO A 319 -9.01 9.35 7.44
N PRO A 320 -9.87 8.60 8.17
CA PRO A 320 -11.05 9.14 8.85
C PRO A 320 -10.71 9.89 10.17
N THR A 321 -9.64 10.69 10.17
CA THR A 321 -9.18 11.46 11.34
C THR A 321 -9.90 12.81 11.46
N SER A 322 -10.35 13.14 12.67
CA SER A 322 -10.94 14.46 13.00
C SER A 322 -9.91 15.55 13.32
N LEU A 323 -8.64 15.20 13.54
CA LEU A 323 -7.57 16.12 13.97
C LEU A 323 -7.38 17.31 13.02
N ALA A 324 -7.40 17.08 11.71
CA ALA A 324 -7.36 18.13 10.71
C ALA A 324 -8.01 17.70 9.38
N VAL A 325 -8.79 18.59 8.78
CA VAL A 325 -9.34 18.41 7.43
C VAL A 325 -8.33 18.91 6.38
N PRO A 326 -8.01 18.14 5.32
CA PRO A 326 -7.09 18.55 4.25
C PRO A 326 -7.54 19.83 3.54
N LEU A 327 -6.59 20.65 3.09
CA LEU A 327 -6.89 21.94 2.45
C LEU A 327 -7.77 21.80 1.19
N ILE A 328 -7.55 20.76 0.38
CA ILE A 328 -8.40 20.45 -0.79
C ILE A 328 -9.83 20.07 -0.39
N GLY A 329 -10.02 19.41 0.75
CA GLY A 329 -11.34 19.11 1.30
C GLY A 329 -12.08 20.38 1.74
N LYS A 330 -11.38 21.31 2.41
CA LYS A 330 -11.91 22.63 2.76
C LYS A 330 -12.33 23.43 1.52
N TYR A 331 -11.51 23.40 0.47
CA TYR A 331 -11.81 24.06 -0.82
C TYR A 331 -13.06 23.48 -1.51
N LEU A 332 -13.19 22.15 -1.58
CA LEU A 332 -14.36 21.49 -2.16
C LEU A 332 -15.64 21.76 -1.35
N MET A 333 -15.58 21.71 -0.02
CA MET A 333 -16.71 22.04 0.85
C MET A 333 -17.18 23.48 0.67
N PHE A 334 -16.25 24.45 0.62
CA PHE A 334 -16.57 25.84 0.31
C PHE A 334 -17.21 26.00 -1.08
N THR A 335 -16.65 25.34 -2.09
CA THR A 335 -17.18 25.35 -3.46
C THR A 335 -18.58 24.74 -3.54
N MET A 336 -18.84 23.63 -2.85
CA MET A 336 -20.14 22.97 -2.80
C MET A 336 -21.22 23.92 -2.24
N VAL A 337 -20.91 24.64 -1.15
CA VAL A 337 -21.79 25.67 -0.57
C VAL A 337 -22.03 26.82 -1.55
N LEU A 338 -20.98 27.32 -2.21
CA LEU A 338 -21.08 28.38 -3.23
C LEU A 338 -21.98 27.96 -4.42
N VAL A 339 -21.82 26.72 -4.90
CA VAL A 339 -22.65 26.14 -5.97
C VAL A 339 -24.10 25.98 -5.51
N THR A 340 -24.36 25.57 -4.27
CA THR A 340 -25.73 25.53 -3.73
C THR A 340 -26.40 26.92 -3.73
N PHE A 341 -25.69 27.97 -3.32
CA PHE A 341 -26.21 29.34 -3.44
C PHE A 341 -26.39 29.81 -4.89
N SER A 342 -25.51 29.38 -5.81
CA SER A 342 -25.64 29.64 -7.25
C SER A 342 -26.88 28.98 -7.85
N ILE A 343 -27.20 27.75 -7.45
CA ILE A 343 -28.42 27.03 -7.85
C ILE A 343 -29.67 27.78 -7.38
N VAL A 344 -29.75 28.13 -6.10
CA VAL A 344 -30.90 28.88 -5.54
C VAL A 344 -31.07 30.22 -6.25
N THR A 345 -29.98 30.96 -6.46
CA THR A 345 -30.00 32.24 -7.19
C THR A 345 -30.45 32.06 -8.64
N SER A 346 -30.01 30.99 -9.31
CA SER A 346 -30.42 30.68 -10.69
C SER A 346 -31.90 30.33 -10.80
N VAL A 347 -32.47 29.61 -9.84
CA VAL A 347 -33.93 29.36 -9.76
C VAL A 347 -34.69 30.67 -9.54
N CYS A 348 -34.20 31.57 -8.68
CA CYS A 348 -34.80 32.90 -8.51
C CYS A 348 -34.77 33.73 -9.79
N VAL A 349 -33.65 33.75 -10.52
CA VAL A 349 -33.53 34.43 -11.82
C VAL A 349 -34.48 33.83 -12.86
N LEU A 350 -34.59 32.50 -12.93
CA LEU A 350 -35.51 31.82 -13.86
C LEU A 350 -36.99 32.11 -13.53
N ASN A 351 -37.36 32.13 -12.25
CA ASN A 351 -38.69 32.55 -11.79
C ASN A 351 -39.00 34.01 -12.16
N VAL A 352 -38.02 34.91 -12.13
CA VAL A 352 -38.20 36.30 -12.60
C VAL A 352 -38.29 36.37 -14.14
N HIS A 353 -37.55 35.53 -14.86
CA HIS A 353 -37.52 35.49 -16.32
C HIS A 353 -38.89 35.14 -16.94
N HIS A 354 -39.55 34.10 -16.43
CA HIS A 354 -40.82 33.59 -16.99
C HIS A 354 -42.08 34.33 -16.51
N ARG A 355 -41.97 35.56 -16.00
CA ARG A 355 -43.13 36.35 -15.54
C ARG A 355 -43.86 37.02 -16.69
N SER A 356 -45.13 36.65 -16.88
CA SER A 356 -46.01 37.32 -17.84
C SER A 356 -46.66 38.57 -17.24
N PRO A 357 -46.96 39.61 -18.07
CA PRO A 357 -47.77 40.75 -17.64
C PRO A 357 -49.21 40.37 -17.22
N SER A 358 -49.70 39.20 -17.62
CA SER A 358 -51.00 38.66 -17.22
C SER A 358 -51.03 38.05 -15.82
N THR A 359 -49.87 37.75 -15.22
CA THR A 359 -49.77 37.11 -13.90
C THR A 359 -49.12 38.00 -12.84
N HIS A 360 -48.27 38.95 -13.25
CA HIS A 360 -47.48 39.77 -12.32
C HIS A 360 -47.45 41.25 -12.73
N HIS A 361 -47.81 42.14 -11.80
CA HIS A 361 -47.59 43.59 -11.93
C HIS A 361 -46.18 43.99 -11.47
N MET A 362 -45.46 44.83 -12.23
CA MET A 362 -44.08 45.24 -11.92
C MET A 362 -44.03 46.51 -11.04
N PRO A 363 -43.51 46.44 -9.80
CA PRO A 363 -43.41 47.60 -8.90
C PRO A 363 -42.40 48.67 -9.35
N ASP A 364 -42.66 49.94 -9.04
CA ASP A 364 -41.81 51.07 -9.43
C ASP A 364 -40.46 51.17 -8.70
N TRP A 365 -40.27 50.42 -7.61
CA TRP A 365 -38.95 50.25 -7.02
C TRP A 365 -38.08 49.31 -7.86
N VAL A 366 -38.65 48.23 -8.42
CA VAL A 366 -37.95 47.29 -9.33
C VAL A 366 -37.47 48.04 -10.58
N LYS A 367 -38.36 48.86 -11.18
CA LYS A 367 -38.02 49.71 -12.34
C LYS A 367 -36.82 50.62 -12.04
N ARG A 368 -36.84 51.33 -10.90
CA ARG A 368 -35.77 52.26 -10.52
C ARG A 368 -34.45 51.56 -10.15
N LEU A 369 -34.50 50.38 -9.54
CA LEU A 369 -33.30 49.64 -9.14
C LEU A 369 -32.69 48.86 -10.31
N PHE A 370 -33.45 47.97 -10.95
CA PHE A 370 -32.93 47.00 -11.92
C PHE A 370 -32.91 47.50 -13.37
N LEU A 371 -33.67 48.55 -13.74
CA LEU A 371 -33.68 49.07 -15.11
C LEU A 371 -32.96 50.42 -15.26
N LEU A 372 -32.63 51.11 -14.16
CA LEU A 372 -31.94 52.41 -14.20
C LEU A 372 -30.60 52.38 -13.43
N ARG A 373 -30.61 52.10 -12.12
CA ARG A 373 -29.38 52.15 -11.29
C ARG A 373 -28.40 51.02 -11.60
N LEU A 374 -28.84 49.76 -11.56
CA LEU A 374 -27.95 48.61 -11.75
C LEU A 374 -27.34 48.52 -13.16
N PRO A 375 -28.08 48.75 -14.27
CA PRO A 375 -27.47 48.72 -15.61
C PRO A 375 -26.43 49.82 -15.82
N ALA A 376 -26.63 51.01 -15.25
CA ALA A 376 -25.64 52.08 -15.29
C ALA A 376 -24.36 51.74 -14.49
N PHE A 377 -24.51 51.13 -13.31
CA PHE A 377 -23.39 50.67 -12.48
C PHE A 377 -22.62 49.50 -13.12
N LEU A 378 -23.33 48.54 -13.74
CA LEU A 378 -22.75 47.39 -14.43
C LEU A 378 -22.35 47.68 -15.89
N LEU A 379 -22.37 48.95 -16.32
CA LEU A 379 -22.02 49.42 -17.67
C LEU A 379 -22.81 48.75 -18.82
N MET A 380 -23.99 48.20 -18.53
CA MET A 380 -24.82 47.47 -19.49
C MET A 380 -25.58 48.44 -20.41
N ARG A 381 -25.34 48.35 -21.72
CA ARG A 381 -26.12 49.08 -22.74
C ARG A 381 -27.45 48.38 -22.99
N ARG A 382 -28.55 49.15 -23.02
CA ARG A 382 -29.90 48.63 -23.29
C ARG A 382 -30.01 48.09 -24.73
N PRO A 383 -30.38 46.80 -24.94
CA PRO A 383 -30.54 46.26 -26.28
C PRO A 383 -31.66 46.96 -27.08
N GLY A 384 -31.40 47.27 -28.36
CA GLY A 384 -32.44 47.42 -29.38
C GLY A 384 -33.35 48.65 -29.31
N ASN A 385 -32.83 49.86 -29.04
CA ASN A 385 -33.65 51.09 -29.14
C ASN A 385 -34.21 51.31 -30.58
N ASN A 386 -33.45 50.90 -31.60
CA ASN A 386 -33.79 51.09 -33.02
C ASN A 386 -35.05 50.30 -33.45
N ASN A 387 -35.14 49.02 -33.07
CA ASN A 387 -36.20 48.11 -33.55
C ASN A 387 -37.60 48.48 -33.01
N VAL A 388 -37.67 49.18 -31.87
CA VAL A 388 -38.93 49.68 -31.31
C VAL A 388 -39.45 50.86 -32.13
N GLN A 389 -38.59 51.83 -32.45
CA GLN A 389 -38.95 52.93 -33.34
C GLN A 389 -39.36 52.43 -34.73
N GLU A 390 -38.68 51.40 -35.26
CA GLU A 390 -39.04 50.81 -36.56
C GLU A 390 -40.40 50.09 -36.54
N LYS A 391 -40.71 49.32 -35.48
CA LYS A 391 -42.04 48.68 -35.31
C LYS A 391 -43.16 49.70 -35.14
N VAL A 392 -42.93 50.80 -34.42
CA VAL A 392 -43.90 51.91 -34.30
C VAL A 392 -44.09 52.60 -35.66
N ARG A 393 -43.00 52.90 -36.38
CA ARG A 393 -43.03 53.51 -37.71
C ARG A 393 -43.76 52.64 -38.74
N ARG A 394 -43.60 51.30 -38.71
CA ARG A 394 -44.38 50.38 -39.54
C ARG A 394 -45.88 50.38 -39.19
N LYS A 395 -46.26 50.43 -37.91
CA LYS A 395 -47.68 50.55 -37.50
C LYS A 395 -48.33 51.86 -37.97
N HIS A 396 -47.61 52.98 -37.97
CA HIS A 396 -48.13 54.23 -38.53
C HIS A 396 -48.21 54.19 -40.07
N ALA A 397 -47.31 53.47 -40.75
CA ALA A 397 -47.37 53.32 -42.20
C ALA A 397 -48.60 52.53 -42.68
N THR A 398 -49.01 51.45 -41.99
CA THR A 398 -50.23 50.70 -42.34
C THR A 398 -51.54 51.39 -41.91
N ALA A 399 -51.49 52.39 -41.03
CA ALA A 399 -52.66 53.15 -40.62
C ALA A 399 -53.02 54.31 -41.57
N GLY A 400 -52.21 54.59 -42.60
CA GLY A 400 -52.36 55.76 -43.48
C GLY A 400 -53.22 55.56 -44.74
N ASN A 401 -53.53 54.32 -45.13
CA ASN A 401 -54.21 54.01 -46.40
C ASN A 401 -55.48 53.16 -46.20
N THR A 402 -56.64 53.82 -46.16
CA THR A 402 -57.96 53.17 -46.28
C THR A 402 -58.92 53.99 -47.15
N PRO A 403 -59.33 53.46 -48.32
CA PRO A 403 -60.56 53.88 -49.00
C PRO A 403 -61.82 53.37 -48.24
N PRO A 404 -63.01 53.93 -48.53
CA PRO A 404 -64.28 53.54 -47.89
C PRO A 404 -64.82 52.16 -48.38
N PRO A 405 -65.83 51.58 -47.70
CA PRO A 405 -66.04 50.12 -47.68
C PRO A 405 -67.00 49.56 -48.75
N GLY A 406 -66.90 48.24 -49.00
CA GLY A 406 -67.87 47.45 -49.74
C GLY A 406 -67.88 45.96 -49.31
N THR A 407 -69.05 45.49 -48.87
CA THR A 407 -69.59 44.10 -48.83
C THR A 407 -68.67 42.88 -48.67
N LEU A 408 -68.98 42.06 -47.64
CA LEU A 408 -69.00 40.56 -47.55
C LEU A 408 -67.85 39.73 -48.20
N GLU A 409 -67.28 38.67 -47.58
CA GLU A 409 -67.93 37.53 -46.90
C GLU A 409 -67.08 36.94 -45.73
N ILE A 410 -67.62 35.89 -45.08
CA ILE A 410 -67.04 34.99 -44.06
C ILE A 410 -67.35 33.56 -44.59
N PRO A 411 -66.38 32.62 -44.76
CA PRO A 411 -65.90 31.74 -43.65
C PRO A 411 -64.45 31.20 -43.81
N GLU A 412 -63.91 30.25 -43.03
CA GLU A 412 -63.81 29.99 -41.57
C GLU A 412 -62.61 29.02 -41.31
N GLU A 413 -62.24 28.76 -40.04
CA GLU A 413 -61.25 27.76 -39.55
C GLU A 413 -59.77 27.93 -40.01
N GLY A 414 -58.76 27.27 -39.42
CA GLY A 414 -58.76 26.30 -38.32
C GLY A 414 -57.40 26.22 -37.60
N GLU A 415 -57.33 25.46 -36.51
CA GLU A 415 -56.21 25.47 -35.54
C GLU A 415 -55.19 24.31 -35.75
N LYS A 416 -53.96 24.49 -35.22
CA LYS A 416 -52.96 23.44 -34.89
C LYS A 416 -52.33 22.60 -36.02
N ALA A 417 -51.02 22.76 -36.19
CA ALA A 417 -50.12 21.65 -36.52
C ALA A 417 -48.79 21.81 -35.75
N LEU A 418 -48.32 20.74 -35.09
CA LEU A 418 -47.17 20.77 -34.18
C LEU A 418 -46.33 19.48 -34.38
N PHE A 419 -45.00 19.61 -34.37
CA PHE A 419 -44.00 18.52 -34.41
C PHE A 419 -44.14 17.42 -35.48
N ARG A 420 -43.27 17.49 -36.51
CA ARG A 420 -42.30 16.40 -36.78
C ARG A 420 -41.21 16.83 -37.76
N HIS A 421 -39.96 16.90 -37.28
CA HIS A 421 -38.78 16.89 -38.16
C HIS A 421 -37.52 16.47 -37.39
N GLN A 422 -37.15 15.20 -37.49
CA GLN A 422 -35.77 14.72 -37.53
C GLN A 422 -35.78 13.25 -38.00
N ALA A 423 -34.82 12.90 -38.85
CA ALA A 423 -34.75 11.60 -39.52
C ALA A 423 -33.29 11.21 -39.80
N GLY A 424 -33.01 9.91 -39.79
CA GLY A 424 -31.66 9.33 -39.85
C GLY A 424 -31.15 8.92 -38.46
N ARG A 425 -30.43 7.80 -38.31
CA ARG A 425 -30.01 6.81 -39.32
C ARG A 425 -29.73 5.45 -38.66
N ASN A 426 -30.13 4.36 -39.32
CA ASN A 426 -29.62 2.99 -39.11
C ASN A 426 -28.26 2.82 -39.84
N PRO A 427 -27.56 1.66 -39.79
CA PRO A 427 -27.91 0.36 -39.16
C PRO A 427 -26.97 0.03 -37.96
N ASP A 428 -26.70 -1.19 -37.45
CA ASP A 428 -27.00 -2.61 -37.78
C ASP A 428 -27.03 -3.42 -36.43
N GLY A 429 -27.17 -4.75 -36.30
CA GLY A 429 -27.29 -5.86 -37.26
C GLY A 429 -26.57 -7.12 -36.74
N LEU A 430 -27.34 -8.08 -36.19
CA LEU A 430 -26.93 -9.29 -35.43
C LEU A 430 -26.46 -9.05 -33.98
#